data_AF-A0A1F9TIG9-F1
#
_entry.id   AF-A0A1F9TIG9-F1
#
_cell.length_a   1.000
_cell.length_b   1.000
_cell.length_c   1.000
_cell.angle_alpha   90.00
_cell.angle_beta   90.00
_cell.angle_gamma   90.00
#
_symmetry.space_group_name_H-M   'P 1'
#
loop_
_entity.id
_entity.type
_entity.pdbx_description
1 polymer ?
#
loop_
_entity_poly.entity_id
_entity_poly.type
_entity_poly.pdbx_seq_one_letter_code
_entity_poly.pdbx_strand_id
1 'polypeptide(L)'
;MKIPASFILSALALLSAAAAVAGDWKVDLKAVNGGVTYSHAQSLDLGEQSTYDGKVRMRGPGRPRELIFNSLLNQPEEGLFRLDYQVELTGEHPARPPFQASGKVLLRPGKPVLAAEAGGWKLILELKGSAGGDLQKRNNGTLATSLKCGRASYPANFAYLPEEQYTAVQYDAAGDTVRKFMVGLLPNAPALDGTFLLQYTLQLKEGGETAAEGQGELILAPGGPKRTAKAGKDCVFSARALR
;
A
#
# COMPACT_ATOMS: atom_id res chain seq x y z
N MET A 1 46.49 11.54 61.84
CA MET A 1 46.07 11.51 60.43
C MET A 1 44.65 12.07 60.34
N LYS A 2 44.45 13.21 59.68
CA LYS A 2 43.14 13.83 59.41
C LYS A 2 43.19 14.34 57.97
N ILE A 3 42.30 13.85 57.11
CA ILE A 3 42.21 14.22 55.68
C ILE A 3 41.23 15.39 55.57
N PRO A 4 41.59 16.52 54.91
CA PRO A 4 40.70 17.66 54.75
C PRO A 4 39.77 17.49 53.55
N ALA A 5 38.64 18.20 53.63
CA ALA A 5 37.59 18.30 52.64
C ALA A 5 37.98 19.13 51.39
N SER A 6 37.45 18.77 50.23
CA SER A 6 36.75 19.64 49.25
C SER A 6 36.98 19.21 47.79
N PHE A 7 35.99 19.53 46.95
CA PHE A 7 35.95 19.47 45.47
C PHE A 7 35.72 18.05 44.91
N ILE A 8 34.77 17.77 44.00
CA ILE A 8 34.33 18.52 42.82
C ILE A 8 32.85 18.19 42.55
N LEU A 9 32.01 19.21 42.58
CA LEU A 9 30.71 19.25 41.91
C LEU A 9 31.01 19.65 40.45
N SER A 10 30.72 18.80 39.46
CA SER A 10 30.87 19.18 38.04
C SER A 10 29.93 18.41 37.12
N ALA A 11 29.14 19.22 36.37
CA ALA A 11 28.58 19.01 35.03
C ALA A 11 27.61 17.83 34.87
N LEU A 12 26.28 17.99 34.78
CA LEU A 12 25.49 18.80 33.84
C LEU A 12 25.93 18.68 32.37
N ALA A 13 24.97 18.31 31.50
CA ALA A 13 25.04 18.07 30.05
C ALA A 13 25.59 16.68 29.67
N LEU A 14 24.83 15.76 29.07
CA LEU A 14 24.04 15.91 27.85
C LEU A 14 22.84 14.95 27.86
N LEU A 15 21.70 15.39 28.37
CA LEU A 15 20.44 14.89 27.85
C LEU A 15 20.24 15.62 26.52
N SER A 16 20.77 15.03 25.45
CA SER A 16 20.38 15.38 24.09
C SER A 16 18.89 15.07 23.95
N ALA A 17 18.05 16.01 24.38
CA ALA A 17 16.70 16.11 23.89
C ALA A 17 16.85 16.33 22.38
N ALA A 18 16.83 15.22 21.63
CA ALA A 18 16.54 15.28 20.22
C ALA A 18 15.20 15.99 20.14
N ALA A 19 15.24 17.27 19.75
CA ALA A 19 14.04 17.98 19.35
C ALA A 19 13.44 17.12 18.24
N ALA A 20 12.39 16.37 18.58
CA ALA A 20 11.54 15.75 17.58
C ALA A 20 11.10 16.91 16.71
N VAL A 21 11.67 16.99 15.51
CA VAL A 21 11.23 17.93 14.49
C VAL A 21 9.81 17.47 14.18
N ALA A 22 8.84 18.07 14.85
CA ALA A 22 7.43 17.94 14.51
C ALA A 22 7.28 18.54 13.12
N GLY A 23 7.47 17.69 12.11
CA GLY A 23 7.14 18.03 10.73
C GLY A 23 5.64 17.94 10.61
N ASP A 24 5.01 18.98 10.07
CA ASP A 24 3.62 18.93 9.62
C ASP A 24 3.51 17.99 8.41
N TRP A 25 3.55 16.68 8.66
CA TRP A 25 3.45 15.69 7.61
C TRP A 25 2.00 15.51 7.21
N LYS A 26 1.78 15.38 5.91
CA LYS A 26 0.46 15.15 5.37
C LYS A 26 0.52 14.17 4.23
N VAL A 27 -0.39 13.20 4.20
CA VAL A 27 -0.56 12.32 3.05
C VAL A 27 -1.79 12.74 2.27
N ASP A 28 -1.56 13.11 1.02
CA ASP A 28 -2.60 13.29 0.03
C ASP A 28 -2.91 11.92 -0.59
N LEU A 29 -4.16 11.47 -0.40
CA LEU A 29 -4.71 10.26 -1.00
C LEU A 29 -5.58 10.63 -2.20
N LYS A 30 -5.43 9.90 -3.30
CA LYS A 30 -6.33 9.95 -4.46
C LYS A 30 -6.70 8.54 -4.89
N ALA A 31 -8.00 8.25 -4.94
CA ALA A 31 -8.53 7.05 -5.58
C ALA A 31 -9.22 7.43 -6.90
N VAL A 32 -8.74 6.88 -8.02
CA VAL A 32 -9.16 7.24 -9.37
C VAL A 32 -9.78 6.03 -10.06
N ASN A 33 -10.92 6.20 -10.73
CA ASN A 33 -11.50 5.18 -11.62
C ASN A 33 -12.10 5.86 -12.84
N GLY A 34 -11.55 5.58 -14.02
CA GLY A 34 -11.93 6.27 -15.26
C GLY A 34 -11.84 7.78 -15.11
N GLY A 35 -12.96 8.49 -15.29
CA GLY A 35 -13.05 9.95 -15.18
C GLY A 35 -13.33 10.51 -13.78
N VAL A 36 -13.52 9.66 -12.76
CA VAL A 36 -13.79 10.12 -11.38
C VAL A 36 -12.53 10.01 -10.50
N THR A 37 -12.36 10.99 -9.61
CA THR A 37 -11.34 11.02 -8.56
C THR A 37 -11.96 11.35 -7.22
N TYR A 38 -11.61 10.57 -6.19
CA TYR A 38 -11.91 10.83 -4.79
C TYR A 38 -10.61 11.16 -4.09
N SER A 39 -10.59 12.24 -3.31
CA SER A 39 -9.37 12.73 -2.66
C SER A 39 -9.61 13.10 -1.21
N HIS A 40 -8.65 12.73 -0.37
CA HIS A 40 -8.56 13.11 1.03
C HIS A 40 -7.12 13.47 1.36
N ALA A 41 -6.93 14.26 2.41
CA ALA A 41 -5.64 14.80 2.76
C ALA A 41 -5.53 14.75 4.28
N GLN A 42 -4.70 13.84 4.79
CA GLN A 42 -4.64 13.48 6.21
C GLN A 42 -3.33 13.95 6.82
N SER A 43 -3.40 14.71 7.91
CA SER A 43 -2.22 15.04 8.72
C SER A 43 -1.76 13.80 9.48
N LEU A 44 -0.45 13.60 9.57
CA LEU A 44 0.16 12.44 10.21
C LEU A 44 1.27 12.87 11.16
N ASP A 45 1.33 12.19 12.30
CA ASP A 45 2.47 12.25 13.21
C ASP A 45 3.37 11.02 13.00
N LEU A 46 4.68 11.20 13.15
CA LEU A 46 5.65 10.12 12.92
C LEU A 46 5.55 9.07 14.02
N GLY A 47 5.35 7.82 13.62
CA GLY A 47 5.21 6.68 14.52
C GLY A 47 3.82 6.52 15.12
N GLU A 48 2.85 7.37 14.75
CA GLU A 48 1.48 7.30 15.25
C GLU A 48 0.50 6.88 14.16
N GLN A 49 -0.46 6.04 14.56
CA GLN A 49 -1.55 5.64 13.68
C GLN A 49 -2.57 6.77 13.60
N SER A 50 -2.97 7.10 12.38
CA SER A 50 -4.03 8.06 12.10
C SER A 50 -5.15 7.38 11.33
N THR A 51 -6.40 7.68 11.72
CA THR A 51 -7.60 7.13 11.07
C THR A 51 -8.50 8.26 10.61
N TYR A 52 -8.98 8.14 9.38
CA TYR A 52 -10.04 8.95 8.81
C TYR A 52 -11.22 8.07 8.44
N ASP A 53 -12.43 8.52 8.78
CA ASP A 53 -13.70 7.93 8.36
C ASP A 53 -14.66 9.07 8.02
N GLY A 54 -15.05 9.18 6.74
CA GLY A 54 -16.06 10.14 6.33
C GLY A 54 -16.03 10.57 4.86
N LYS A 55 -16.69 11.70 4.59
CA LYS A 55 -16.93 12.22 3.24
C LYS A 55 -15.67 12.78 2.58
N VAL A 56 -15.36 12.30 1.38
CA VAL A 56 -14.20 12.76 0.61
C VAL A 56 -14.56 13.71 -0.51
N ARG A 57 -13.59 14.52 -0.94
CA ARG A 57 -13.76 15.41 -2.09
C ARG A 57 -13.83 14.58 -3.37
N MET A 58 -14.87 14.80 -4.16
CA MET A 58 -15.05 14.14 -5.46
C MET A 58 -14.87 15.13 -6.62
N ARG A 59 -14.25 14.66 -7.71
CA ARG A 59 -14.16 15.35 -9.00
C ARG A 59 -14.52 14.37 -10.13
N GLY A 60 -15.34 14.81 -11.08
CA GLY A 60 -15.76 13.99 -12.24
C GLY A 60 -17.19 13.42 -12.10
N PRO A 61 -17.66 12.60 -13.07
CA PRO A 61 -19.05 12.19 -13.20
C PRO A 61 -19.48 11.04 -12.26
N GLY A 62 -18.78 10.83 -11.14
CA GLY A 62 -19.07 9.74 -10.21
C GLY A 62 -20.15 10.06 -9.17
N ARG A 63 -20.53 9.06 -8.39
CA ARG A 63 -21.42 9.22 -7.22
C ARG A 63 -20.59 9.61 -5.98
N PRO A 64 -21.09 10.43 -5.05
CA PRO A 64 -20.43 10.69 -3.78
C PRO A 64 -20.13 9.38 -3.03
N ARG A 65 -19.00 9.33 -2.33
CA ARG A 65 -18.55 8.19 -1.51
C ARG A 65 -17.92 8.68 -0.23
N GLU A 66 -17.85 7.81 0.75
CA GLU A 66 -17.06 7.98 1.95
C GLU A 66 -15.77 7.16 1.82
N LEU A 67 -14.80 7.47 2.68
CA LEU A 67 -13.50 6.84 2.72
C LEU A 67 -13.21 6.46 4.17
N ILE A 68 -12.75 5.23 4.35
CA ILE A 68 -12.02 4.83 5.55
C ILE A 68 -10.54 4.75 5.14
N PHE A 69 -9.70 5.53 5.82
CA PHE A 69 -8.26 5.54 5.58
C PHE A 69 -7.50 5.45 6.90
N ASN A 70 -6.85 4.31 7.11
CA ASN A 70 -5.91 4.09 8.20
C ASN A 70 -4.50 4.25 7.64
N SER A 71 -3.67 4.99 8.36
CA SER A 71 -2.30 5.23 7.99
C SER A 71 -1.37 5.28 9.19
N LEU A 72 -0.14 4.83 9.00
CA LEU A 72 0.96 4.98 9.95
C LEU A 72 2.20 5.42 9.18
N LEU A 73 2.68 6.64 9.43
CA LEU A 73 3.91 7.16 8.84
C LEU A 73 5.08 6.82 9.76
N ASN A 74 6.00 5.99 9.29
CA ASN A 74 7.15 5.59 10.08
C ASN A 74 8.24 6.67 10.06
N GLN A 75 9.16 6.59 11.03
CA GLN A 75 10.38 7.40 11.03
C GLN A 75 11.13 7.22 9.70
N PRO A 76 11.73 8.29 9.14
CA PRO A 76 12.43 8.19 7.88
C PRO A 76 13.71 7.36 8.00
N GLU A 77 13.94 6.50 7.03
CA GLU A 77 15.20 5.79 6.83
C GLU A 77 15.82 6.28 5.52
N GLU A 78 17.04 6.82 5.60
CA GLU A 78 17.74 7.40 4.43
C GLU A 78 16.90 8.46 3.68
N GLY A 79 16.04 9.17 4.43
CA GLY A 79 15.14 10.22 3.93
C GLY A 79 13.94 9.71 3.11
N LEU A 80 13.67 8.41 3.11
CA LEU A 80 12.43 7.82 2.64
C LEU A 80 11.52 7.49 3.82
N PHE A 81 10.22 7.71 3.64
CA PHE A 81 9.23 7.44 4.67
C PHE A 81 8.44 6.20 4.30
N ARG A 82 8.41 5.19 5.17
CA ARG A 82 7.46 4.07 5.00
C ARG A 82 6.09 4.49 5.48
N LEU A 83 5.09 4.40 4.62
CA LEU A 83 3.68 4.54 4.97
C LEU A 83 3.01 3.17 4.94
N ASP A 84 2.47 2.76 6.08
CA ASP A 84 1.57 1.62 6.17
C ASP A 84 0.17 2.15 5.94
N TYR A 85 -0.60 1.53 5.05
CA TYR A 85 -1.92 2.04 4.66
C TYR A 85 -2.97 0.93 4.59
N GLN A 86 -4.20 1.30 4.91
CA GLN A 86 -5.42 0.57 4.57
C GLN A 86 -6.48 1.58 4.13
N VAL A 87 -7.06 1.34 2.96
CA VAL A 87 -8.02 2.22 2.31
C VAL A 87 -9.26 1.41 1.94
N GLU A 88 -10.43 1.98 2.22
CA GLU A 88 -11.72 1.50 1.73
C GLU A 88 -12.53 2.69 1.20
N LEU A 89 -12.99 2.59 -0.04
CA LEU A 89 -14.01 3.51 -0.57
C LEU A 89 -15.38 2.88 -0.43
N THR A 90 -16.30 3.57 0.23
CA THR A 90 -17.64 3.01 0.47
C THR A 90 -18.49 2.96 -0.80
N GLY A 91 -19.34 1.93 -0.84
CA GLY A 91 -20.35 1.69 -1.89
C GLY A 91 -21.74 2.14 -1.48
N GLU A 92 -22.72 1.90 -2.35
CA GLU A 92 -24.15 1.99 -1.97
C GLU A 92 -24.52 0.93 -0.93
N HIS A 93 -23.80 -0.19 -0.96
CA HIS A 93 -23.89 -1.26 0.02
C HIS A 93 -22.61 -1.26 0.87
N PRO A 94 -22.69 -0.95 2.18
CA PRO A 94 -21.52 -0.95 3.06
C PRO A 94 -20.76 -2.27 3.07
N ALA A 95 -21.46 -3.40 2.93
CA ALA A 95 -20.84 -4.73 2.87
C ALA A 95 -20.12 -5.05 1.55
N ARG A 96 -20.18 -4.15 0.55
CA ARG A 96 -19.64 -4.36 -0.81
C ARG A 96 -18.97 -3.07 -1.32
N PRO A 97 -17.91 -2.60 -0.64
CA PRO A 97 -17.19 -1.42 -1.08
C PRO A 97 -16.55 -1.69 -2.45
N PRO A 98 -16.68 -0.79 -3.44
CA PRO A 98 -16.11 -1.00 -4.78
C PRO A 98 -14.60 -1.23 -4.77
N PHE A 99 -13.89 -0.75 -3.74
CA PHE A 99 -12.44 -0.83 -3.67
C PHE A 99 -11.95 -0.80 -2.23
N GLN A 100 -11.17 -1.81 -1.87
CA GLN A 100 -10.33 -1.84 -0.69
C GLN A 100 -8.90 -2.20 -1.09
N ALA A 101 -7.93 -1.58 -0.45
CA ALA A 101 -6.52 -1.93 -0.60
C ALA A 101 -5.74 -1.70 0.70
N SER A 102 -4.77 -2.56 0.98
CA SER A 102 -3.82 -2.36 2.08
C SER A 102 -2.42 -2.78 1.68
N GLY A 103 -1.42 -2.18 2.33
CA GLY A 103 -0.02 -2.53 2.14
C GLY A 103 0.92 -1.51 2.77
N LYS A 104 2.17 -1.54 2.32
CA LYS A 104 3.20 -0.58 2.74
C LYS A 104 3.94 -0.01 1.53
N VAL A 105 4.22 1.29 1.53
CA VAL A 105 4.95 1.97 0.44
C VAL A 105 6.01 2.90 0.99
N LEU A 106 7.12 3.05 0.28
CA LEU A 106 8.07 4.13 0.49
C LEU A 106 7.57 5.39 -0.22
N LEU A 107 7.48 6.47 0.52
CA LEU A 107 7.12 7.79 0.03
C LEU A 107 8.33 8.72 0.11
N ARG A 108 8.46 9.53 -0.94
CA ARG A 108 9.34 10.69 -0.96
C ARG A 108 8.46 11.94 -0.94
N PRO A 109 8.75 12.94 -0.08
CA PRO A 109 7.98 14.18 -0.08
C PRO A 109 7.87 14.79 -1.49
N GLY A 110 6.65 15.15 -1.88
CA GLY A 110 6.33 15.76 -3.18
C GLY A 110 6.35 14.81 -4.39
N LYS A 111 6.55 13.50 -4.20
CA LYS A 111 6.47 12.51 -5.29
C LYS A 111 5.31 11.54 -5.07
N PRO A 112 4.29 11.54 -5.95
CA PRO A 112 3.19 10.59 -5.85
C PRO A 112 3.62 9.16 -6.20
N VAL A 113 3.03 8.18 -5.53
CA VAL A 113 3.24 6.74 -5.76
C VAL A 113 1.89 6.10 -6.07
N LEU A 114 1.82 5.30 -7.14
CA LEU A 114 0.69 4.38 -7.39
C LEU A 114 0.84 3.19 -6.42
N ALA A 115 0.18 3.27 -5.28
CA ALA A 115 0.31 2.29 -4.20
C ALA A 115 -0.38 0.96 -4.55
N ALA A 116 -1.57 1.04 -5.13
CA ALA A 116 -2.35 -0.11 -5.58
C ALA A 116 -3.18 0.25 -6.81
N GLU A 117 -3.41 -0.73 -7.68
CA GLU A 117 -4.37 -0.66 -8.78
C GLU A 117 -5.09 -1.99 -8.84
N ALA A 118 -6.42 -1.98 -8.92
CA ALA A 118 -7.21 -3.18 -9.19
C ALA A 118 -8.50 -2.75 -9.88
N GLY A 119 -9.07 -3.56 -10.79
CA GLY A 119 -10.43 -3.38 -11.35
C GLY A 119 -10.79 -1.94 -11.75
N GLY A 120 -9.86 -1.26 -12.42
CA GLY A 120 -10.00 0.12 -12.88
C GLY A 120 -9.74 1.20 -11.83
N TRP A 121 -9.69 0.85 -10.55
CA TRP A 121 -9.31 1.73 -9.45
C TRP A 121 -7.80 1.85 -9.32
N LYS A 122 -7.32 3.08 -9.11
CA LYS A 122 -5.92 3.42 -8.84
C LYS A 122 -5.84 4.21 -7.54
N LEU A 123 -5.08 3.72 -6.58
CA LEU A 123 -4.76 4.40 -5.33
C LEU A 123 -3.40 5.09 -5.46
N ILE A 124 -3.41 6.41 -5.41
CA ILE A 124 -2.22 7.25 -5.47
C ILE A 124 -2.04 7.90 -4.10
N LEU A 125 -0.84 7.75 -3.53
CA LEU A 125 -0.46 8.33 -2.25
C LEU A 125 0.71 9.28 -2.46
N GLU A 126 0.65 10.46 -1.85
CA GLU A 126 1.71 11.46 -1.93
C GLU A 126 1.96 12.05 -0.54
N LEU A 127 3.20 11.94 -0.05
CA LEU A 127 3.61 12.62 1.17
C LEU A 127 3.92 14.09 0.87
N LYS A 128 3.40 15.00 1.68
CA LYS A 128 3.70 16.42 1.71
C LYS A 128 4.49 16.73 2.99
N GLY A 129 5.45 17.64 2.88
CA GLY A 129 6.34 18.05 3.95
C GLY A 129 7.71 18.46 3.39
N SER A 130 8.62 18.89 4.27
CA SER A 130 9.97 19.32 3.88
C SER A 130 10.87 18.11 3.64
N ALA A 131 11.52 18.02 2.47
CA ALA A 131 12.48 16.97 2.18
C ALA A 131 13.76 17.18 3.03
N GLY A 132 14.15 16.18 3.82
CA GLY A 132 15.42 16.17 4.52
C GLY A 132 16.51 15.55 3.63
N GLY A 133 17.52 16.35 3.26
CA GLY A 133 18.80 15.87 2.73
C GLY A 133 18.80 15.21 1.34
N ASP A 134 20.00 14.90 0.86
CA ASP A 134 20.23 14.21 -0.42
C ASP A 134 19.72 12.76 -0.32
N LEU A 135 18.66 12.45 -1.06
CA LEU A 135 17.94 11.19 -0.93
C LEU A 135 18.57 10.08 -1.80
N GLN A 136 18.88 8.95 -1.16
CA GLN A 136 19.30 7.72 -1.84
C GLN A 136 18.27 7.29 -2.92
N LYS A 137 18.75 6.56 -3.95
CA LYS A 137 17.97 6.10 -5.12
C LYS A 137 17.08 4.87 -4.83
N ARG A 138 16.77 4.54 -3.57
CA ARG A 138 15.84 3.44 -3.28
C ARG A 138 14.43 3.86 -3.69
N ASN A 139 13.76 3.02 -4.46
CA ASN A 139 12.38 3.23 -4.94
C ASN A 139 11.56 1.97 -4.62
N ASN A 140 10.23 2.11 -4.62
CA ASN A 140 9.35 0.95 -4.57
C ASN A 140 9.56 0.08 -5.82
N GLY A 141 9.56 -1.25 -5.62
CA GLY A 141 9.35 -2.15 -6.76
C GLY A 141 7.89 -2.10 -7.20
N THR A 142 7.57 -2.65 -8.38
CA THR A 142 6.17 -2.82 -8.79
C THR A 142 5.87 -4.29 -9.05
N LEU A 143 4.86 -4.83 -8.38
CA LEU A 143 4.28 -6.13 -8.70
C LEU A 143 3.10 -5.91 -9.63
N ALA A 144 3.18 -6.45 -10.84
CA ALA A 144 2.06 -6.51 -11.76
C ALA A 144 1.46 -7.92 -11.75
N THR A 145 0.19 -8.04 -11.39
CA THR A 145 -0.50 -9.33 -11.32
C THR A 145 -1.80 -9.32 -12.11
N SER A 146 -2.26 -10.50 -12.51
CA SER A 146 -3.53 -10.67 -13.20
C SER A 146 -4.05 -12.09 -13.03
N LEU A 147 -5.33 -12.20 -12.68
CA LEU A 147 -6.10 -13.43 -12.83
C LEU A 147 -6.82 -13.38 -14.18
N LYS A 148 -6.57 -14.34 -15.06
CA LYS A 148 -7.26 -14.47 -16.34
C LYS A 148 -8.16 -15.69 -16.32
N CYS A 149 -9.45 -15.53 -16.55
CA CYS A 149 -10.45 -16.60 -16.62
C CYS A 149 -11.17 -16.54 -17.98
N GLY A 150 -10.81 -17.44 -18.90
CA GLY A 150 -11.26 -17.37 -20.29
C GLY A 150 -10.91 -16.03 -20.96
N ARG A 151 -11.94 -15.21 -21.26
CA ARG A 151 -11.79 -13.86 -21.84
C ARG A 151 -11.69 -12.74 -20.80
N ALA A 152 -12.11 -13.00 -19.56
CA ALA A 152 -12.05 -12.03 -18.48
C ALA A 152 -10.63 -11.93 -17.90
N SER A 153 -10.26 -10.72 -17.47
CA SER A 153 -8.98 -10.43 -16.85
C SER A 153 -9.17 -9.48 -15.69
N TYR A 154 -8.63 -9.85 -14.53
CA TYR A 154 -8.70 -9.09 -13.28
C TYR A 154 -7.27 -8.69 -12.90
N PRO A 155 -6.79 -7.51 -13.35
CA PRO A 155 -5.46 -7.04 -12.99
C PRO A 155 -5.44 -6.52 -11.56
N ALA A 156 -4.31 -6.72 -10.88
CA ALA A 156 -3.99 -6.04 -9.64
C ALA A 156 -2.49 -5.72 -9.57
N ASN A 157 -2.14 -4.44 -9.42
CA ASN A 157 -0.77 -3.97 -9.36
C ASN A 157 -0.50 -3.29 -8.02
N PHE A 158 0.70 -3.43 -7.48
CA PHE A 158 1.10 -2.80 -6.22
C PHE A 158 2.50 -2.22 -6.33
N ALA A 159 2.70 -1.03 -5.77
CA ALA A 159 4.03 -0.63 -5.33
C ALA A 159 4.37 -1.48 -4.11
N TYR A 160 5.51 -2.17 -4.13
CA TYR A 160 5.85 -3.15 -3.10
C TYR A 160 7.23 -2.94 -2.49
N LEU A 161 7.33 -3.46 -1.27
CA LEU A 161 8.53 -3.64 -0.46
C LEU A 161 8.64 -5.14 -0.15
N PRO A 162 9.86 -5.71 -0.14
CA PRO A 162 10.06 -7.07 0.32
C PRO A 162 9.57 -7.25 1.76
N GLU A 163 9.11 -8.46 2.06
CA GLU A 163 8.64 -8.95 3.37
C GLU A 163 7.36 -8.28 3.89
N GLU A 164 6.66 -7.55 3.03
CA GLU A 164 5.42 -6.85 3.39
C GLU A 164 4.20 -7.44 2.71
N GLN A 165 3.07 -7.46 3.41
CA GLN A 165 1.81 -7.98 2.88
C GLN A 165 1.00 -6.90 2.15
N TYR A 166 0.41 -7.28 1.03
CA TYR A 166 -0.46 -6.44 0.20
C TYR A 166 -1.78 -7.13 -0.04
N THR A 167 -2.89 -6.39 0.01
CA THR A 167 -4.19 -6.93 -0.37
C THR A 167 -4.98 -5.93 -1.20
N ALA A 168 -5.80 -6.43 -2.11
CA ALA A 168 -6.87 -5.66 -2.73
C ALA A 168 -8.14 -6.50 -2.79
N VAL A 169 -9.27 -5.87 -2.48
CA VAL A 169 -10.60 -6.45 -2.60
C VAL A 169 -11.46 -5.53 -3.43
N GLN A 170 -12.23 -6.11 -4.34
CA GLN A 170 -13.09 -5.38 -5.23
C GLN A 170 -14.44 -6.04 -5.37
N TYR A 171 -15.45 -5.20 -5.47
CA TYR A 171 -16.81 -5.60 -5.77
C TYR A 171 -17.28 -4.85 -7.01
N ASP A 172 -17.75 -5.59 -8.00
CA ASP A 172 -18.45 -5.08 -9.17
C ASP A 172 -19.85 -5.71 -9.24
N ALA A 173 -20.82 -4.92 -9.66
CA ALA A 173 -22.19 -5.36 -9.89
C ALA A 173 -22.51 -5.20 -11.37
N ALA A 174 -22.95 -6.27 -12.01
CA ALA A 174 -23.45 -6.27 -13.38
C ALA A 174 -24.83 -6.95 -13.40
N GLY A 175 -25.88 -6.13 -13.53
CA GLY A 175 -27.26 -6.60 -13.32
C GLY A 175 -27.44 -7.12 -11.89
N ASP A 176 -28.03 -8.31 -11.74
CA ASP A 176 -28.26 -8.96 -10.45
C ASP A 176 -27.05 -9.74 -9.91
N THR A 177 -25.97 -9.84 -10.70
CA THR A 177 -24.77 -10.59 -10.31
C THR A 177 -23.76 -9.66 -9.64
N VAL A 178 -23.41 -9.98 -8.39
CA VAL A 178 -22.28 -9.38 -7.70
C VAL A 178 -21.06 -10.28 -7.89
N ARG A 179 -19.97 -9.68 -8.35
CA ARG A 179 -18.68 -10.33 -8.38
C ARG A 179 -17.77 -9.71 -7.32
N LYS A 180 -16.96 -10.58 -6.70
CA LYS A 180 -15.92 -10.21 -5.73
C LYS A 180 -14.59 -10.76 -6.21
N PHE A 181 -13.61 -9.89 -6.40
CA PHE A 181 -12.23 -10.30 -6.64
C PHE A 181 -11.37 -9.89 -5.43
N MET A 182 -10.57 -10.83 -4.94
CA MET A 182 -9.62 -10.62 -3.86
C MET A 182 -8.26 -11.17 -4.27
N VAL A 183 -7.22 -10.42 -3.96
CA VAL A 183 -5.83 -10.85 -4.09
C VAL A 183 -5.05 -10.45 -2.84
N GLY A 184 -4.24 -11.37 -2.34
CA GLY A 184 -3.24 -11.16 -1.29
C GLY A 184 -1.86 -11.53 -1.82
N LEU A 185 -0.86 -10.71 -1.55
CA LEU A 185 0.52 -10.88 -2.01
C LEU A 185 1.48 -10.68 -0.84
N LEU A 186 2.50 -11.53 -0.75
CA LEU A 186 3.62 -11.41 0.18
C LEU A 186 4.93 -11.75 -0.57
N PRO A 187 5.64 -10.74 -1.11
CA PRO A 187 6.99 -10.91 -1.64
C PRO A 187 7.97 -11.12 -0.48
N ASN A 188 8.72 -12.22 -0.46
CA ASN A 188 9.75 -12.45 0.55
C ASN A 188 11.02 -11.61 0.29
N ALA A 189 11.98 -11.71 1.20
CA ALA A 189 13.31 -11.15 1.00
C ALA A 189 13.95 -11.66 -0.31
N PRO A 190 14.68 -10.80 -1.05
CA PRO A 190 15.41 -11.23 -2.23
C PRO A 190 16.59 -12.13 -1.85
N ALA A 191 16.80 -13.18 -2.64
CA ALA A 191 18.03 -13.97 -2.64
C ALA A 191 19.21 -13.17 -3.20
N LEU A 192 20.42 -13.71 -3.10
CA LEU A 192 21.66 -13.07 -3.54
C LEU A 192 21.66 -12.73 -5.05
N ASP A 193 20.92 -13.49 -5.85
CA ASP A 193 20.76 -13.26 -7.30
C ASP A 193 19.65 -12.25 -7.63
N GLY A 194 19.02 -11.65 -6.61
CA GLY A 194 17.91 -10.71 -6.73
C GLY A 194 16.55 -11.35 -7.01
N THR A 195 16.47 -12.67 -7.13
CA THR A 195 15.19 -13.38 -7.21
C THR A 195 14.49 -13.37 -5.85
N PHE A 196 13.17 -13.49 -5.83
CA PHE A 196 12.41 -13.62 -4.60
C PHE A 196 11.19 -14.50 -4.80
N LEU A 197 10.73 -15.09 -3.71
CA LEU A 197 9.50 -15.87 -3.66
C LEU A 197 8.32 -14.94 -3.41
N LEU A 198 7.33 -14.95 -4.30
CA LEU A 198 6.05 -14.28 -4.09
C LEU A 198 5.04 -15.31 -3.62
N GLN A 199 4.63 -15.23 -2.36
CA GLN A 199 3.46 -15.96 -1.87
C GLN A 199 2.20 -15.20 -2.30
N TYR A 200 1.17 -15.92 -2.75
CA TYR A 200 -0.08 -15.32 -3.17
C TYR A 200 -1.29 -16.09 -2.68
N THR A 201 -2.39 -15.36 -2.48
CA THR A 201 -3.75 -15.88 -2.34
C THR A 201 -4.66 -15.12 -3.28
N LEU A 202 -5.65 -15.79 -3.87
CA LEU A 202 -6.65 -15.15 -4.72
C LEU A 202 -7.98 -15.85 -4.59
N GLN A 203 -9.06 -15.07 -4.75
CA GLN A 203 -10.41 -15.59 -4.82
C GLN A 203 -11.25 -14.73 -5.76
N LEU A 204 -12.00 -15.37 -6.64
CA LEU A 204 -13.01 -14.76 -7.49
C LEU A 204 -14.35 -15.43 -7.17
N LYS A 205 -15.33 -14.64 -6.74
CA LYS A 205 -16.71 -15.09 -6.57
C LYS A 205 -17.62 -14.38 -7.57
N GLU A 206 -18.59 -15.09 -8.12
CA GLU A 206 -19.64 -14.56 -8.99
C GLU A 206 -21.00 -15.08 -8.49
N GLY A 207 -21.93 -14.18 -8.15
CA GLY A 207 -23.28 -14.59 -7.72
C GLY A 207 -23.35 -15.43 -6.45
N GLY A 208 -22.25 -15.53 -5.69
CA GLY A 208 -22.11 -16.38 -4.50
C GLY A 208 -21.26 -17.64 -4.72
N GLU A 209 -21.05 -18.04 -5.98
CA GLU A 209 -20.21 -19.19 -6.34
C GLU A 209 -18.74 -18.79 -6.46
N THR A 210 -17.84 -19.70 -6.10
CA THR A 210 -16.39 -19.50 -6.29
C THR A 210 -16.01 -19.88 -7.71
N ALA A 211 -15.79 -18.88 -8.56
CA ALA A 211 -15.37 -19.07 -9.95
C ALA A 211 -13.87 -19.39 -10.07
N ALA A 212 -13.04 -18.83 -9.17
CA ALA A 212 -11.60 -19.08 -9.13
C ALA A 212 -11.09 -18.99 -7.69
N GLU A 213 -10.13 -19.83 -7.34
CA GLU A 213 -9.41 -19.78 -6.08
C GLU A 213 -8.00 -20.30 -6.29
N GLY A 214 -7.04 -19.76 -5.56
CA GLY A 214 -5.66 -20.20 -5.64
C GLY A 214 -4.81 -19.66 -4.50
N GLN A 215 -3.93 -20.51 -4.01
CA GLN A 215 -2.85 -20.14 -3.11
C GLN A 215 -1.59 -20.85 -3.56
N GLY A 216 -0.45 -20.17 -3.47
CA GLY A 216 0.82 -20.77 -3.84
C GLY A 216 1.94 -19.77 -3.87
N GLU A 217 2.99 -20.13 -4.59
CA GLU A 217 4.23 -19.37 -4.63
C GLU A 217 4.75 -19.25 -6.06
N LEU A 218 5.36 -18.11 -6.39
CA LEU A 218 6.00 -17.84 -7.67
C LEU A 218 7.40 -17.26 -7.45
N ILE A 219 8.42 -17.83 -8.10
CA ILE A 219 9.78 -17.27 -8.06
C ILE A 219 9.89 -16.17 -9.12
N LEU A 220 10.05 -14.93 -8.66
CA LEU A 220 10.14 -13.73 -9.50
C LEU A 220 11.56 -13.14 -9.46
N ALA A 221 11.89 -12.35 -10.48
CA ALA A 221 13.08 -11.50 -10.51
C ALA A 221 12.67 -10.11 -11.02
N PRO A 222 13.20 -9.00 -10.45
CA PRO A 222 12.93 -7.66 -10.96
C PRO A 222 13.28 -7.48 -12.44
N GLY A 223 12.31 -7.10 -13.26
CA GLY A 223 12.45 -7.01 -14.72
C GLY A 223 12.39 -8.36 -15.45
N GLY A 224 12.28 -9.47 -14.73
CA GLY A 224 12.20 -10.83 -15.26
C GLY A 224 10.91 -11.13 -16.02
N PRO A 225 10.78 -12.36 -16.55
CA PRO A 225 9.59 -12.78 -17.27
C PRO A 225 8.40 -12.95 -16.33
N LYS A 226 7.20 -12.90 -16.91
CA LYS A 226 5.94 -13.20 -16.22
C LYS A 226 5.92 -14.68 -15.80
N ARG A 227 5.55 -14.96 -14.56
CA ARG A 227 5.29 -16.32 -14.06
C ARG A 227 3.80 -16.56 -13.90
N THR A 228 3.39 -17.82 -13.92
CA THR A 228 1.97 -18.21 -13.92
C THR A 228 1.72 -19.41 -13.02
N ALA A 229 0.52 -19.46 -12.44
CA ALA A 229 0.00 -20.62 -11.72
C ALA A 229 -1.48 -20.84 -12.07
N LYS A 230 -1.95 -22.09 -11.99
CA LYS A 230 -3.38 -22.41 -12.17
C LYS A 230 -4.18 -21.90 -10.97
N ALA A 231 -5.41 -21.45 -11.23
CA ALA A 231 -6.27 -20.80 -10.23
C ALA A 231 -7.73 -21.25 -10.38
N GLY A 232 -7.98 -22.56 -10.46
CA GLY A 232 -9.30 -23.14 -10.74
C GLY A 232 -9.48 -23.59 -12.18
N LYS A 233 -10.74 -23.78 -12.60
CA LYS A 233 -11.09 -24.25 -13.95
C LYS A 233 -10.98 -23.09 -14.95
N ASP A 234 -10.10 -23.24 -15.94
CA ASP A 234 -9.86 -22.25 -17.01
C ASP A 234 -9.37 -20.87 -16.54
N CYS A 235 -8.82 -20.81 -15.33
CA CYS A 235 -8.25 -19.61 -14.71
C CYS A 235 -6.74 -19.74 -14.48
N VAL A 236 -6.00 -18.70 -14.85
CA VAL A 236 -4.54 -18.61 -14.69
C VAL A 236 -4.20 -17.32 -13.97
N PHE A 237 -3.56 -17.45 -12.82
CA PHE A 237 -2.91 -16.34 -12.13
C PHE A 237 -1.54 -16.09 -12.75
N SER A 238 -1.17 -14.83 -12.86
CA SER A 238 0.13 -14.42 -13.36
C SER A 238 0.69 -13.25 -12.58
N ALA A 239 2.01 -13.24 -12.40
CA ALA A 239 2.72 -12.18 -11.69
C ALA A 239 4.04 -11.85 -12.39
N ARG A 240 4.45 -10.58 -12.27
CA ARG A 240 5.73 -10.07 -12.75
C ARG A 240 6.21 -8.95 -11.84
N ALA A 241 7.49 -8.96 -11.46
CA ALA A 241 8.15 -7.84 -10.82
C ALA A 241 8.73 -6.91 -11.90
N LEU A 242 8.32 -5.64 -11.91
CA LEU A 242 8.89 -4.60 -12.78
C LEU A 242 10.11 -3.96 -12.10
N ARG A 243 10.94 -3.26 -12.88
CA ARG A 243 12.09 -2.49 -12.37
C ARG A 243 11.67 -1.13 -11.84
#